data_AF-A0AA88X0B5-F1
#
_entry.id   AF-A0AA88X0B5-F1
#
_cell.length_a   1.000
_cell.length_b   1.000
_cell.length_c   1.000
_cell.angle_alpha   90.00
_cell.angle_beta   90.00
_cell.angle_gamma   90.00
#
_symmetry.space_group_name_H-M   'P 1'
#
loop_
_entity.id
_entity.type
_entity.pdbx_description
1 polymer ?
#
loop_
_entity_poly.entity_id
_entity_poly.type
_entity_poly.pdbx_seq_one_letter_code
_entity_poly.pdbx_strand_id
1 'polypeptide(L)' 'MIAKNFKKFMRFRRNGGRRQQNASNEEKLCYKCHKPGHMKMDCPIYKREKKERRDTISSMAREKRARASSSRS' A
#
# COMPACT_ATOMS: atom_id res chain seq x y z
N MET A 1 38.33 -20.14 7.74
CA MET A 1 37.05 -20.51 7.08
C MET A 1 35.86 -20.20 7.97
N ILE A 2 35.61 -18.92 8.31
CA ILE A 2 34.46 -18.54 9.14
C ILE A 2 33.98 -17.16 8.65
N ALA A 3 32.67 -17.02 8.43
CA ALA A 3 31.93 -15.80 8.11
C ALA A 3 32.11 -15.16 6.71
N LYS A 4 31.61 -15.82 5.65
CA LYS A 4 31.27 -15.13 4.38
C LYS A 4 29.79 -15.18 3.98
N ASN A 5 28.90 -15.86 4.73
CA ASN A 5 27.53 -16.14 4.27
C ASN A 5 26.36 -15.72 5.20
N PHE A 6 26.60 -14.89 6.22
CA PHE A 6 25.51 -14.45 7.13
C PHE A 6 24.54 -13.44 6.47
N LYS A 7 24.97 -12.75 5.40
CA LYS A 7 24.14 -11.75 4.69
C LYS A 7 23.03 -12.34 3.80
N LYS A 8 23.07 -13.65 3.50
CA LYS A 8 22.00 -14.33 2.72
C LYS A 8 20.79 -14.69 3.60
N PHE A 9 21.03 -14.97 4.88
CA PHE A 9 19.98 -15.32 5.86
C PHE A 9 19.04 -14.14 6.17
N MET A 10 19.53 -12.90 6.10
CA MET A 10 18.74 -11.68 6.36
C MET A 10 18.15 -11.02 5.08
N ARG A 11 18.29 -11.65 3.90
CA ARG A 11 17.60 -11.21 2.66
C ARG A 11 16.28 -11.93 2.40
N PHE A 12 15.94 -12.90 3.24
CA PHE A 12 14.75 -13.74 3.09
C PHE A 12 13.48 -13.18 3.76
N ARG A 13 13.56 -12.03 4.46
CA ARG A 13 12.43 -11.44 5.21
C ARG A 13 11.80 -10.21 4.56
N ARG A 14 11.86 -10.07 3.23
CA ARG A 14 11.22 -8.96 2.48
C ARG A 14 9.91 -9.35 1.79
N ASN A 15 9.52 -10.62 1.82
CA ASN A 15 8.27 -11.05 1.22
C ASN A 15 7.23 -11.38 2.30
N GLY A 16 6.91 -10.38 3.13
CA GLY A 16 5.75 -10.42 4.02
C GLY A 16 4.48 -10.34 3.17
N GLY A 17 3.93 -11.51 2.85
CA GLY A 17 2.83 -11.69 1.92
C GLY A 17 1.65 -10.76 2.18
N ARG A 18 1.31 -9.95 1.18
CA ARG A 18 0.01 -9.31 1.08
C ARG A 18 -0.97 -10.37 0.58
N ARG A 19 -1.40 -11.27 1.47
CA ARG A 19 -2.58 -12.10 1.25
C ARG A 19 -3.78 -11.16 1.21
N GLN A 20 -4.09 -10.70 0.00
CA GLN A 20 -5.27 -9.89 -0.29
C GLN A 20 -6.45 -10.86 -0.32
N GLN A 21 -7.02 -11.11 0.86
CA GLN A 21 -8.21 -11.94 1.03
C GLN A 21 -9.41 -11.14 0.52
N ASN A 22 -9.64 -11.17 -0.79
CA ASN A 22 -10.84 -10.61 -1.41
C ASN A 22 -11.87 -11.74 -1.53
N ALA A 23 -12.36 -12.23 -0.38
CA ALA A 23 -13.40 -13.24 -0.35
C ALA A 23 -14.78 -12.55 -0.35
N SER A 24 -15.61 -12.88 -1.34
CA SER A 24 -17.04 -12.53 -1.50
C SER A 24 -17.36 -11.04 -1.78
N ASN A 25 -17.40 -10.66 -3.06
CA ASN A 25 -17.89 -9.33 -3.53
C ASN A 25 -19.22 -9.43 -4.30
N GLU A 26 -19.72 -10.62 -4.59
CA GLU A 26 -20.77 -10.81 -5.60
C GLU A 26 -22.20 -10.47 -5.12
N GLU A 27 -22.46 -10.42 -3.81
CA GLU A 27 -23.81 -10.14 -3.27
C GLU A 27 -23.90 -8.84 -2.43
N LYS A 28 -22.82 -8.05 -2.36
CA LYS A 28 -22.73 -6.96 -1.37
C LYS A 28 -23.05 -5.61 -1.99
N LEU A 29 -24.06 -4.95 -1.42
CA LEU A 29 -24.31 -3.53 -1.61
C LEU A 29 -23.11 -2.70 -1.15
N CYS A 30 -22.75 -1.68 -1.91
CA CYS A 30 -21.69 -0.77 -1.51
C CYS A 30 -22.07 0.00 -0.23
N TYR A 31 -21.36 -0.17 0.88
CA TYR A 31 -21.59 0.61 2.11
C TYR A 31 -21.28 2.12 2.01
N LYS A 32 -20.80 2.62 0.87
CA LYS A 32 -20.50 4.05 0.66
C LYS A 32 -21.55 4.74 -0.20
N CYS A 33 -22.03 4.06 -1.26
CA CYS A 33 -22.99 4.63 -2.21
C CYS A 33 -24.29 3.83 -2.35
N HIS A 34 -24.43 2.73 -1.60
CA HIS A 34 -25.58 1.82 -1.56
C HIS A 34 -25.98 1.21 -2.92
N LYS A 35 -25.06 1.19 -3.90
CA LYS A 35 -25.27 0.56 -5.20
C LYS A 35 -24.89 -0.93 -5.16
N PRO A 36 -25.66 -1.82 -5.80
CA PRO A 36 -25.32 -3.24 -5.92
C PRO A 36 -24.15 -3.47 -6.91
N GLY A 37 -23.56 -4.67 -6.85
CA GLY A 37 -22.51 -5.13 -7.78
C GLY A 37 -21.08 -4.76 -7.40
N HIS A 38 -20.85 -3.99 -6.32
CA HIS A 38 -19.50 -3.71 -5.82
C HIS A 38 -19.51 -3.36 -4.33
N MET A 39 -18.45 -3.75 -3.62
CA MET A 39 -18.23 -3.35 -2.23
C MET A 39 -17.62 -1.94 -2.10
N LYS A 40 -17.51 -1.45 -0.86
CA LYS A 40 -16.80 -0.20 -0.52
C LYS A 40 -15.41 -0.11 -1.16
N MET A 41 -14.69 -1.22 -1.28
CA MET A 41 -13.34 -1.26 -1.87
C MET A 41 -13.33 -1.04 -3.39
N ASP A 42 -14.36 -1.52 -4.09
CA ASP A 42 -14.49 -1.37 -5.54
C ASP A 42 -15.32 -0.16 -5.97
N CYS A 43 -15.91 0.55 -5.02
CA CYS A 43 -16.66 1.76 -5.27
C CYS A 43 -15.83 2.80 -6.04
N PRO A 44 -16.31 3.32 -7.18
CA PRO A 44 -15.56 4.29 -7.98
C PRO A 44 -15.26 5.57 -7.19
N ILE A 45 -16.18 5.97 -6.30
CA ILE A 45 -16.02 7.12 -5.41
C ILE A 45 -14.88 6.86 -4.41
N TYR A 46 -14.90 5.70 -3.75
CA TYR A 46 -13.86 5.31 -2.80
C TYR A 46 -12.48 5.16 -3.47
N LYS A 47 -12.43 4.62 -4.69
CA LYS A 47 -11.19 4.51 -5.47
C LYS A 47 -10.59 5.89 -5.76
N ARG A 48 -11.41 6.87 -6.15
CA ARG A 48 -10.95 8.24 -6.40
C ARG A 48 -10.39 8.89 -5.13
N GLU A 49 -11.15 8.92 -4.05
CA GLU A 49 -10.72 9.50 -2.76
C GLU A 49 -9.42 8.87 -2.23
N LYS A 50 -9.31 7.53 -2.34
CA LYS A 50 -8.13 6.79 -1.90
C LYS A 50 -6.92 7.07 -2.78
N LYS A 51 -7.11 7.26 -4.09
CA LYS A 51 -6.05 7.63 -5.03
C LYS A 51 -5.54 9.02 -4.72
N GLU A 52 -6.41 10.01 -4.59
CA GLU A 52 -6.03 11.39 -4.22
C GLU A 52 -5.25 11.42 -2.91
N ARG A 53 -5.76 10.72 -1.88
CA ARG A 53 -5.05 10.60 -0.60
C ARG A 53 -3.68 9.92 -0.75
N ARG A 54 -3.56 8.90 -1.60
CA ARG A 54 -2.27 8.24 -1.85
C ARG A 54 -1.31 9.18 -2.56
N ASP A 55 -1.79 9.94 -3.53
CA ASP A 55 -0.99 10.85 -4.33
C ASP A 55 -0.47 11.99 -3.44
N THR A 56 -1.30 12.57 -2.58
CA THR A 56 -0.85 13.57 -1.58
C THR A 56 0.20 13.00 -0.62
N ILE A 57 -0.03 11.80 -0.08
CA ILE A 57 0.94 11.13 0.79
C ILE A 57 2.25 10.84 0.03
N SER A 58 2.18 10.44 -1.24
CA SER A 58 3.37 10.16 -2.06
C SER A 58 4.19 11.42 -2.29
N SER A 59 3.53 12.53 -2.64
CA SER A 59 4.18 13.83 -2.81
C SER A 59 4.85 14.29 -1.52
N MET A 60 4.14 14.21 -0.38
CA MET A 60 4.71 14.52 0.93
C MET A 60 5.92 13.63 1.29
N ALA A 61 5.86 12.33 0.96
CA ALA A 61 6.95 11.41 1.22
C ALA A 61 8.20 11.72 0.38
N ARG A 62 8.02 12.15 -0.88
CA ARG A 62 9.12 12.60 -1.74
C ARG A 62 9.76 13.87 -1.20
N GLU A 63 8.95 14.84 -0.81
CA GLU A 63 9.43 16.10 -0.23
C GLU A 63 10.17 15.89 1.09
N LYS A 64 9.66 15.03 1.98
CA LYS A 64 10.35 14.67 3.22
C LYS A 64 11.70 14.00 2.94
N ARG A 65 11.78 13.12 1.94
CA ARG A 65 13.05 12.50 1.53
C ARG A 65 14.03 13.56 1.00
N ALA A 66 13.56 14.47 0.15
CA ALA A 66 14.38 15.56 -0.39
C ALA A 66 14.94 16.46 0.72
N ARG A 67 14.11 16.88 1.67
CA ARG A 67 14.56 17.67 2.84
C ARG A 67 15.56 16.91 3.72
N ALA A 68 15.34 15.62 3.96
CA ALA A 68 16.25 14.80 4.75
C ALA A 68 17.62 14.59 4.06
N SER A 69 17.67 14.58 2.72
CA SER A 69 18.94 14.62 1.99
C SER A 69 19.63 15.97 2.10
N SER A 70 18.89 17.08 2.11
CA SER A 70 19.46 18.42 2.28
C SER A 70 19.98 18.70 3.69
N SER A 71 19.43 18.07 4.72
CA SER A 71 19.86 18.25 6.12
C SER A 71 21.07 17.40 6.53
N ARG A 72 21.64 16.62 5.60
CA ARG A 72 22.81 15.74 5.85
C ARG A 72 24.09 16.25 5.19
N SER A 73 24.01 17.37 4.48
CA SER A 73 25.15 18.15 3.96
C SER A 73 25.50 19.26 4.95
#